data_AF-A0A444UQ97-F1
#
_entry.id   AF-A0A444UQ97-F1
#
_cell.length_a   1.000
_cell.length_b   1.000
_cell.length_c   1.000
_cell.angle_alpha   90.00
_cell.angle_beta   90.00
_cell.angle_gamma   90.00
#
_symmetry.space_group_name_H-M   'P 1'
#
loop_
_entity.id
_entity.type
_entity.pdbx_description
1 polymer ?
#
loop_
_entity_poly.entity_id
_entity_poly.type
_entity_poly.pdbx_seq_one_letter_code
_entity_poly.pdbx_strand_id
1 'polypeptide(L)'
;MILSVVFSVISLFLFFCQLFTLQKGGRFFLTGIFQILASLFVMSGATIYTVKNADWVPESASYGYAYILAWVAFPLALISGCIYVILRKRE
;
A
#
# COMPACT_ATOMS: atom_id res chain seq x y z
N MET A 1 -9.25 0.51 5.05
CA MET A 1 -9.31 -0.22 3.75
C MET A 1 -9.70 0.67 2.59
N ILE A 2 -10.79 1.48 2.64
CA ILE A 2 -11.14 2.36 1.51
C ILE A 2 -10.04 3.41 1.23
N LEU A 3 -9.53 4.09 2.27
CA LEU A 3 -8.45 5.07 2.11
C LEU A 3 -7.20 4.47 1.45
N SER A 4 -6.78 3.25 1.84
CA SER A 4 -5.61 2.61 1.23
C SER A 4 -5.81 2.35 -0.27
N VAL A 5 -7.03 1.97 -0.69
CA VAL A 5 -7.34 1.77 -2.11
C VAL A 5 -7.30 3.10 -2.86
N VAL A 6 -7.89 4.17 -2.31
CA VAL A 6 -7.86 5.50 -2.94
C VAL A 6 -6.43 5.99 -3.12
N PHE A 7 -5.60 5.90 -2.08
CA PHE A 7 -4.19 6.29 -2.15
C PHE A 7 -3.39 5.42 -3.14
N SER A 8 -3.68 4.11 -3.22
CA SER A 8 -3.02 3.21 -4.18
C SER A 8 -3.41 3.53 -5.63
N VAL A 9 -4.67 3.87 -5.90
CA VAL A 9 -5.13 4.25 -7.26
C VAL A 9 -4.52 5.59 -7.67
N ILE A 10 -4.46 6.57 -6.74
CA ILE A 10 -3.79 7.85 -6.99
C ILE A 10 -2.30 7.63 -7.26
N SER A 11 -1.61 6.77 -6.49
CA SER A 11 -0.21 6.43 -6.74
C SER A 11 -0.03 5.82 -8.13
N LEU A 12 -0.90 4.91 -8.54
CA LEU A 12 -0.85 4.30 -9.88
C LEU A 12 -1.07 5.34 -10.99
N PHE A 13 -1.99 6.29 -10.83
CA PHE A 13 -2.18 7.37 -11.79
C PHE A 13 -0.95 8.31 -11.86
N LEU A 14 -0.40 8.67 -10.69
CA LEU A 14 0.83 9.47 -10.59
C LEU A 14 2.02 8.75 -11.24
N PHE A 15 2.10 7.43 -11.10
CA PHE A 15 3.11 6.62 -11.76
C PHE A 15 3.03 6.76 -13.28
N PHE A 16 1.83 6.60 -13.86
CA PHE A 16 1.63 6.80 -15.30
C PHE A 16 1.95 8.23 -15.74
N CYS A 17 1.48 9.25 -15.01
CA CYS A 17 1.82 10.64 -15.31
C CYS A 17 3.34 10.87 -15.26
N GLN A 18 4.04 10.33 -14.26
CA GLN A 18 5.50 10.45 -14.15
C GLN A 18 6.22 9.65 -15.24
N LEU A 19 5.65 8.54 -15.72
CA LEU A 19 6.27 7.78 -16.80
C LEU A 19 6.38 8.61 -18.08
N PHE A 20 5.30 9.33 -18.44
CA PHE A 20 5.22 10.13 -19.66
C PHE A 20 5.75 11.58 -19.51
N THR A 21 5.50 12.24 -18.38
CA THR A 21 5.82 13.67 -18.19
C THR A 21 7.22 13.91 -17.62
N LEU A 22 7.83 12.94 -16.93
CA LEU A 22 9.07 13.17 -16.20
C LEU A 22 10.27 13.25 -17.18
N GLN A 23 10.99 14.37 -17.13
CA GLN A 23 12.24 14.55 -17.87
C GLN A 23 13.32 13.56 -17.40
N LYS A 24 14.27 13.27 -18.30
CA LYS A 24 15.36 12.32 -18.07
C LYS A 24 16.10 12.66 -16.77
N GLY A 25 16.22 11.69 -15.85
CA GLY A 25 16.89 11.86 -14.56
C GLY A 25 16.00 12.12 -13.34
N GLY A 26 14.68 12.28 -13.51
CA GLY A 26 13.73 12.44 -12.40
C GLY A 26 13.51 11.16 -11.57
N ARG A 27 13.09 11.32 -10.32
CA ARG A 27 12.80 10.23 -9.38
C ARG A 27 11.29 10.11 -9.16
N PHE A 28 10.78 8.89 -8.98
CA PHE A 28 9.36 8.61 -8.72
C PHE A 28 8.99 8.80 -7.24
N PHE A 29 9.50 9.87 -6.62
CA PHE A 29 9.38 10.11 -5.17
C PHE A 29 7.92 10.28 -4.73
N LEU A 30 7.13 11.04 -5.50
CA LEU A 30 5.74 11.33 -5.18
C LEU A 30 4.87 10.06 -5.25
N THR A 31 5.02 9.25 -6.30
CA THR A 31 4.36 7.93 -6.42
C THR A 31 4.72 7.02 -5.25
N GLY A 32 6.01 6.94 -4.90
CA GLY A 32 6.50 6.12 -3.80
C GLY A 32 5.92 6.51 -2.44
N ILE A 33 5.86 7.81 -2.10
CA ILE A 33 5.27 8.27 -0.84
C ILE A 33 3.80 7.87 -0.73
N PHE A 34 3.01 8.09 -1.78
CA PHE A 34 1.59 7.75 -1.78
C PHE A 34 1.37 6.23 -1.66
N GLN A 35 2.25 5.43 -2.25
CA GLN A 35 2.21 3.97 -2.14
C GLN A 35 2.58 3.48 -0.72
N ILE A 36 3.59 4.10 -0.09
CA ILE A 36 3.96 3.82 1.31
C ILE A 36 2.81 4.20 2.25
N LEU A 37 2.19 5.36 2.06
CA LEU A 37 0.99 5.78 2.80
C LEU A 37 -0.16 4.78 2.64
N ALA A 38 -0.41 4.30 1.41
CA ALA A 38 -1.42 3.27 1.16
C ALA A 38 -1.12 1.98 1.98
N SER A 39 0.14 1.54 2.03
CA SER A 39 0.56 0.37 2.80
C SER A 39 0.34 0.54 4.31
N LEU A 40 0.60 1.74 4.86
CA LEU A 40 0.35 2.06 6.27
C LEU A 40 -1.14 1.98 6.60
N PHE A 41 -2.02 2.44 5.70
CA PHE A 41 -3.46 2.34 5.90
C PHE A 41 -4.00 0.91 5.83
N VAL A 42 -3.38 0.03 5.02
CA VAL A 42 -3.71 -1.42 5.02
C VAL A 42 -3.30 -2.04 6.34
N MET A 43 -2.07 -1.79 6.79
CA MET A 43 -1.54 -2.31 8.07
C MET A 43 -2.40 -1.87 9.24
N SER A 44 -2.70 -0.58 9.36
CA SER A 44 -3.58 -0.06 10.42
C SER A 44 -4.97 -0.70 10.39
N GLY A 45 -5.54 -0.92 9.20
CA GLY A 45 -6.82 -1.62 9.06
C GLY A 45 -6.78 -3.08 9.51
N ALA A 46 -5.73 -3.82 9.14
CA ALA A 46 -5.52 -5.20 9.56
C ALA A 46 -5.27 -5.31 11.07
N THR A 47 -4.49 -4.41 11.65
CA THR A 47 -4.23 -4.36 13.10
C THR A 47 -5.50 -4.05 13.89
N ILE A 48 -6.28 -3.04 13.49
CA ILE A 48 -7.56 -2.72 14.16
C ILE A 48 -8.51 -3.92 14.11
N TYR A 49 -8.59 -4.60 12.95
CA TYR A 49 -9.39 -5.81 12.83
C TYR A 49 -8.90 -6.93 13.76
N THR A 50 -7.59 -7.13 13.86
CA THR A 50 -6.98 -8.13 14.77
C THR A 50 -7.32 -7.85 16.22
N VAL A 51 -7.15 -6.61 16.67
CA VAL A 51 -7.40 -6.19 18.05
C VAL A 51 -8.89 -6.28 18.38
N LYS A 52 -9.76 -5.83 17.48
CA LYS A 52 -11.21 -5.84 17.72
C LYS A 52 -11.82 -7.24 17.63
N ASN A 53 -11.20 -8.15 16.87
CA ASN A 53 -11.66 -9.52 16.73
C ASN A 53 -11.67 -10.26 18.09
N ALA A 54 -10.69 -9.97 18.96
CA ALA A 54 -10.62 -10.55 20.30
C ALA A 54 -11.83 -10.19 21.20
N ASP A 55 -12.50 -9.06 20.94
CA ASP A 55 -13.64 -8.62 21.75
C ASP A 55 -14.98 -9.17 21.21
N TRP A 56 -15.09 -9.41 19.90
CA TRP A 56 -16.38 -9.56 19.21
C TRP A 56 -16.63 -10.97 18.66
N VAL A 57 -15.58 -11.78 18.57
CA VAL A 57 -15.65 -13.11 17.95
C VAL A 57 -15.27 -14.16 19.01
N PRO A 58 -16.09 -15.21 19.20
CA PRO A 58 -15.74 -16.30 20.12
C PRO A 58 -14.45 -16.96 19.65
N GLU A 59 -13.58 -17.39 20.58
CA GLU A 59 -12.26 -17.99 20.29
C GLU A 59 -12.30 -19.17 19.29
N SER A 60 -13.46 -19.80 19.13
CA SER A 60 -13.69 -20.89 18.17
C SER A 60 -13.76 -20.45 16.70
N ALA A 61 -13.88 -19.15 16.42
CA ALA A 61 -14.01 -18.63 15.06
C ALA A 61 -12.67 -18.12 14.53
N SER A 62 -12.24 -18.68 13.40
CA SER A 62 -10.96 -18.38 12.75
C SER A 62 -11.03 -17.10 11.90
N TYR A 63 -9.88 -16.46 11.72
CA TYR A 63 -9.71 -15.38 10.74
C TYR A 63 -10.04 -15.86 9.33
N GLY A 64 -10.77 -15.04 8.57
CA GLY A 64 -11.09 -15.32 7.17
C GLY A 64 -9.90 -15.09 6.23
N TYR A 65 -9.93 -15.69 5.05
CA TYR A 65 -8.86 -15.56 4.03
C TYR A 65 -8.51 -14.11 3.66
N ALA A 66 -9.50 -13.20 3.68
CA ALA A 66 -9.29 -11.77 3.41
C ALA A 66 -8.31 -11.11 4.40
N TYR A 67 -8.23 -11.60 5.64
CA TYR A 67 -7.28 -11.11 6.63
C TYR A 67 -5.83 -11.47 6.26
N ILE A 68 -5.61 -12.72 5.81
CA ILE A 68 -4.32 -13.18 5.34
C ILE A 68 -3.89 -12.37 4.12
N LEU A 69 -4.82 -12.14 3.18
CA LEU A 69 -4.57 -11.31 2.00
C LEU A 69 -4.19 -9.87 2.36
N ALA A 70 -4.81 -9.27 3.40
CA ALA A 70 -4.46 -7.93 3.86
C ALA A 70 -3.02 -7.87 4.39
N TRP A 71 -2.59 -8.88 5.15
CA TRP A 71 -1.22 -8.97 5.65
C TRP A 71 -0.19 -9.25 4.55
N VAL A 72 -0.55 -9.96 3.50
CA VAL A 72 0.30 -10.16 2.32
C VAL A 72 0.36 -8.89 1.45
N ALA A 73 -0.75 -8.15 1.34
CA ALA A 73 -0.80 -6.90 0.60
C ALA A 73 0.06 -5.79 1.21
N PHE A 74 0.21 -5.76 2.54
CA PHE A 74 1.05 -4.79 3.24
C PHE A 74 2.53 -4.78 2.77
N PRO A 75 3.32 -5.86 2.89
CA PRO A 75 4.72 -5.87 2.48
C PRO A 75 4.87 -5.70 0.97
N LEU A 76 3.94 -6.21 0.16
CA LEU A 76 3.94 -5.98 -1.28
C LEU A 76 3.79 -4.48 -1.63
N ALA A 77 2.85 -3.79 -0.99
CA ALA A 77 2.65 -2.35 -1.17
C ALA A 77 3.83 -1.53 -0.62
N LEU A 78 4.42 -1.95 0.50
CA LEU A 78 5.58 -1.27 1.09
C LEU A 78 6.83 -1.42 0.22
N ILE A 79 7.14 -2.63 -0.23
CA ILE A 79 8.30 -2.92 -1.10
C ILE A 79 8.16 -2.17 -2.43
N SER A 80 6.98 -2.20 -3.05
CA SER A 80 6.73 -1.43 -4.27
C SER A 80 6.92 0.07 -4.07
N GLY A 81 6.41 0.63 -2.97
CA GLY A 81 6.63 2.04 -2.61
C GLY A 81 8.12 2.38 -2.44
N CYS A 82 8.88 1.54 -1.73
CA CYS A 82 10.33 1.70 -1.57
C CYS A 82 11.07 1.63 -2.91
N ILE A 83 10.70 0.69 -3.78
CA ILE A 83 11.27 0.55 -5.13
C ILE A 83 11.02 1.84 -5.94
N TYR A 84 9.82 2.40 -5.89
CA TYR A 84 9.51 3.66 -6.59
C TYR A 84 10.31 4.86 -6.05
N VAL A 85 10.59 4.92 -4.75
CA VAL A 85 11.44 5.98 -4.18
C VAL A 85 12.89 5.88 -4.69
N ILE A 86 13.42 4.65 -4.83
CA ILE A 86 14.80 4.38 -5.22
C ILE A 86 14.98 4.48 -6.75
N LEU A 87 13.95 4.11 -7.52
CA LEU A 87 13.98 4.16 -8.98
C LEU A 87 14.22 5.60 -9.48
N ARG A 88 15.33 5.74 -10.19
CA ARG A 88 15.66 6.92 -10.98
C ARG A 88 15.46 6.59 -12.44
N LYS A 89 14.76 7.44 -13.19
CA LYS A 89 14.65 7.32 -14.65
C LYS A 89 16.05 7.45 -15.26
N ARG A 90 16.67 6.32 -15.60
CA ARG A 90 17.86 6.27 -16.46
C ARG A 90 17.42 6.52 -17.91
N GLU A 91 18.34 7.05 -18.71
CA GLU A 91 18.13 7.78 -19.98
C GLU A 91 17.07 7.26 -20.95
#